data_AF-A0A3A9VU09-F1
#
_entry.id   AF-A0A3A9VU09-F1
#
_cell.length_a   1.000
_cell.length_b   1.000
_cell.length_c   1.000
_cell.angle_alpha   90.00
_cell.angle_beta   90.00
_cell.angle_gamma   90.00
#
_symmetry.space_group_name_H-M   'P 1'
#
loop_
_entity.id
_entity.type
_entity.pdbx_description
1 polymer ?
#
loop_
_entity_poly.entity_id
_entity_poly.type
_entity_poly.pdbx_seq_one_letter_code
_entity_poly.pdbx_strand_id
1 'polypeptide(L)'
;MRTKFIIAFFLTISAIGFSQKKGLRAATKALKSGNLEVANDALKAVEGQLDIADEKMKAQFYLLKGQLGAASKDKSLEKIEDAAMAYAKVIEIEEASGSKKYSAQADTGIQTLRQALIEEAVADQKAGKNKEAADKLYLGYKTKKTDTSYLYFAASNAVNGKDYDAALKYYNELVDLGYKGVEDRFTATNKETGEIDNFDSKQLRDFSVKAGTHIKPEASKTESRRSEITKNLALIYINQGKDEEAIKAMEAAKKENPNDPALMQEEANMFYKLGNIAKYQELMEKIVANDPENPNLLYNLGVSASRLGDNEKAIEYYKKALEVKPDYASAQINIAAIILSGETALNEEMNSLGTSNADYKRFDILKKQKQDLYRDAIPYLEGALESKPDNVDAVRTLMQIFYQLDDPKAEDMKNKLKALEGGN
;
A
#
# COMPACT_ATOMS: atom_id res chain seq x y z
N MET A 1 -3.59 -58.06 46.41
CA MET A 1 -2.68 -57.48 45.38
C MET A 1 -3.20 -56.18 44.79
N ARG A 2 -4.47 -56.08 44.36
CA ARG A 2 -5.05 -54.85 43.76
C ARG A 2 -4.86 -53.56 44.59
N THR A 3 -5.03 -53.60 45.92
CA THR A 3 -4.84 -52.42 46.79
C THR A 3 -3.38 -51.96 46.89
N LYS A 4 -2.41 -52.88 46.81
CA LYS A 4 -0.97 -52.55 46.81
C LYS A 4 -0.53 -51.92 45.49
N PHE A 5 -1.11 -52.36 44.36
CA PHE A 5 -0.89 -51.73 43.05
C PHE A 5 -1.48 -50.32 42.97
N ILE A 6 -2.66 -50.10 43.54
CA ILE A 6 -3.28 -48.76 43.61
C ILE A 6 -2.41 -47.81 44.45
N ILE A 7 -1.93 -48.25 45.63
CA ILE A 7 -1.05 -47.43 46.49
C ILE A 7 0.29 -47.12 45.81
N ALA A 8 0.91 -48.10 45.14
CA ALA A 8 2.15 -47.88 44.39
C ALA A 8 1.96 -46.88 43.23
N PHE A 9 0.84 -46.98 42.51
CA PHE A 9 0.49 -46.06 41.43
C PHE A 9 0.25 -44.62 41.92
N PHE A 10 -0.43 -44.43 43.05
CA PHE A 10 -0.60 -43.12 43.68
C PHE A 10 0.73 -42.53 44.19
N LEU A 11 1.63 -43.36 44.75
CA LEU A 11 2.96 -42.91 45.17
C LEU A 11 3.80 -42.42 43.99
N THR A 12 3.76 -43.11 42.85
CA THR A 12 4.49 -42.70 41.65
C THR A 12 3.98 -41.38 41.07
N ILE A 13 2.66 -41.17 41.02
CA ILE A 13 2.06 -39.91 40.55
C ILE A 13 2.43 -38.74 41.48
N SER A 14 2.42 -38.97 42.81
CA SER A 14 2.79 -37.95 43.79
C SER A 14 4.27 -37.55 43.74
N ALA A 15 5.18 -38.51 43.47
CA ALA A 15 6.61 -38.26 43.38
C ALA A 15 6.97 -37.44 42.12
N ILE A 16 6.31 -37.71 41.00
CA ILE A 16 6.49 -36.99 39.74
C ILE A 16 6.03 -35.52 39.89
N GLY A 17 4.84 -35.28 40.44
CA GLY A 17 4.35 -33.92 40.67
C GLY A 17 5.24 -33.11 41.62
N PHE A 18 5.89 -33.77 42.59
CA PHE A 18 6.87 -33.13 43.47
C PHE A 18 8.16 -32.75 42.72
N SER A 19 8.64 -33.61 41.83
CA SER A 19 9.81 -33.34 40.97
C SER A 19 9.61 -32.13 40.07
N GLN A 20 8.48 -32.08 39.35
CA GLN A 20 8.12 -30.96 38.47
C GLN A 20 8.05 -29.63 39.23
N LYS A 21 7.36 -29.63 40.39
CA LYS A 21 7.22 -28.44 41.24
C LYS A 21 8.57 -27.95 41.79
N LYS A 22 9.50 -28.87 42.08
CA LYS A 22 10.87 -28.52 42.50
C LYS A 22 11.64 -27.89 41.34
N GLY A 23 11.56 -28.47 40.13
CA GLY A 23 12.18 -27.91 38.93
C GLY A 23 11.69 -26.50 38.61
N LEU A 24 10.37 -26.29 38.58
CA LEU A 24 9.77 -24.95 38.33
C LEU A 24 10.18 -23.91 39.39
N ARG A 25 10.30 -24.30 40.66
CA ARG A 25 10.81 -23.42 41.73
C ARG A 25 12.28 -23.08 41.53
N ALA A 26 13.11 -24.04 41.13
CA ALA A 26 14.52 -23.82 40.84
C ALA A 26 14.68 -22.84 39.67
N ALA A 27 13.96 -23.06 38.57
CA ALA A 27 13.92 -22.16 37.41
C ALA A 27 13.48 -20.74 37.80
N THR A 28 12.40 -20.62 38.59
CA THR A 28 11.91 -19.33 39.09
C THR A 28 12.99 -18.58 39.89
N LYS A 29 13.70 -19.27 40.80
CA LYS A 29 14.75 -18.65 41.62
C LYS A 29 15.93 -18.22 40.75
N ALA A 30 16.33 -19.07 39.81
CA ALA A 30 17.45 -18.83 38.91
C ALA A 30 17.20 -17.62 37.99
N LEU A 31 16.00 -17.50 37.41
CA LEU A 31 15.58 -16.32 36.62
C LEU A 31 15.62 -15.04 37.45
N LYS A 32 15.12 -15.07 38.70
CA LYS A 32 15.17 -13.90 39.60
C LYS A 32 16.59 -13.46 39.93
N SER A 33 17.54 -14.39 39.98
CA SER A 33 18.97 -14.09 40.20
C SER A 33 19.74 -13.82 38.90
N GLY A 34 19.08 -13.78 37.74
CA GLY A 34 19.74 -13.59 36.44
C GLY A 34 20.60 -14.78 35.96
N ASN A 35 20.50 -15.94 36.60
CA ASN A 35 21.26 -17.13 36.23
C ASN A 35 20.47 -17.93 35.18
N LEU A 36 20.62 -17.52 33.91
CA LEU A 36 19.86 -18.07 32.78
C LEU A 36 20.21 -19.52 32.46
N GLU A 37 21.47 -19.93 32.66
CA GLU A 37 21.93 -21.31 32.44
C GLU A 37 21.25 -22.26 33.41
N VAL A 38 21.27 -21.95 34.71
CA VAL A 38 20.60 -22.76 35.74
C VAL A 38 19.08 -22.77 35.53
N ALA A 39 18.50 -21.65 35.08
CA ALA A 39 17.08 -21.60 34.75
C ALA A 39 16.74 -22.52 33.56
N ASN A 40 17.55 -22.50 32.51
CA ASN A 40 17.39 -23.34 31.34
C ASN A 40 17.49 -24.83 31.68
N ASP A 41 18.50 -25.23 32.46
CA ASP A 41 18.68 -26.63 32.86
C ASP A 41 17.52 -27.12 33.73
N ALA A 42 17.04 -26.28 34.65
CA ALA A 42 15.88 -26.58 35.47
C ALA A 42 14.59 -26.72 34.63
N LEU A 43 14.42 -25.93 33.57
CA LEU A 43 13.28 -26.05 32.66
C LEU A 43 13.39 -27.32 31.79
N LYS A 44 14.57 -27.63 31.23
CA LYS A 44 14.78 -28.87 30.46
C LYS A 44 14.43 -30.12 31.25
N ALA A 45 14.76 -30.15 32.54
CA ALA A 45 14.41 -31.25 33.44
C ALA A 45 12.89 -31.42 33.62
N VAL A 46 12.12 -30.33 33.53
CA VAL A 46 10.64 -30.36 33.62
C VAL A 46 10.01 -30.70 32.27
N GLU A 47 10.60 -30.25 31.17
CA GLU A 47 10.07 -30.42 29.80
C GLU A 47 9.83 -31.89 29.44
N GLY A 48 10.76 -32.79 29.80
CA GLY A 48 10.62 -34.23 29.56
C GLY A 48 9.50 -34.92 30.35
N GLN A 49 8.83 -34.21 31.26
CA GLN A 49 7.71 -34.72 32.06
C GLN A 49 6.44 -33.88 31.87
N LEU A 50 6.40 -32.99 30.88
CA LEU A 50 5.33 -31.99 30.75
C LEU A 50 3.96 -32.60 30.43
N ASP A 51 3.93 -33.73 29.72
CA ASP A 51 2.69 -34.41 29.28
C ASP A 51 1.80 -34.86 30.45
N ILE A 52 2.43 -35.21 31.57
CA ILE A 52 1.76 -35.67 32.79
C ILE A 52 1.64 -34.57 33.86
N ALA A 53 2.08 -33.35 33.56
CA ALA A 53 1.90 -32.19 34.44
C ALA A 53 0.45 -31.71 34.43
N ASP A 54 -0.02 -31.14 35.54
CA ASP A 54 -1.31 -30.44 35.55
C ASP A 54 -1.23 -29.12 34.75
N GLU A 55 -2.38 -28.60 34.32
CA GLU A 55 -2.45 -27.39 33.48
C GLU A 55 -1.80 -26.16 34.13
N LYS A 56 -1.83 -26.07 35.47
CA LYS A 56 -1.20 -24.97 36.20
C LYS A 56 0.32 -25.06 36.16
N MET A 57 0.87 -26.26 36.23
CA MET A 57 2.30 -26.50 36.07
C MET A 57 2.75 -26.28 34.63
N LYS A 58 1.95 -26.69 33.63
CA LYS A 58 2.22 -26.40 32.22
C LYS A 58 2.23 -24.90 31.95
N ALA A 59 1.22 -24.16 32.42
CA ALA A 59 1.17 -22.70 32.31
C ALA A 59 2.38 -22.04 32.99
N GLN A 60 2.78 -22.50 34.19
CA GLN A 60 3.97 -21.98 34.86
C GLN A 60 5.26 -22.29 34.10
N PHE A 61 5.39 -23.50 33.53
CA PHE A 61 6.54 -23.88 32.71
C PHE A 61 6.70 -22.94 31.52
N TYR A 62 5.64 -22.74 30.74
CA TYR A 62 5.67 -21.89 29.55
C TYR A 62 5.91 -20.41 29.90
N LEU A 63 5.37 -19.92 31.02
CA LEU A 63 5.68 -18.57 31.50
C LEU A 63 7.19 -18.40 31.76
N LEU A 64 7.80 -19.35 32.46
CA LEU A 64 9.23 -19.30 32.77
C LEU A 64 10.09 -19.47 31.51
N LYS A 65 9.65 -20.28 30.55
CA LYS A 65 10.30 -20.43 29.23
C LYS A 65 10.26 -19.12 28.44
N GLY A 66 9.12 -18.41 28.45
CA GLY A 66 8.99 -17.08 27.87
C GLY A 66 9.91 -16.05 28.53
N GLN A 67 9.97 -16.05 29.87
CA GLN A 67 10.86 -15.16 30.65
C GLN A 67 12.34 -15.43 30.38
N LEU A 68 12.72 -16.70 30.29
CA LEU A 68 14.08 -17.11 29.96
C LEU A 68 14.47 -16.63 28.56
N GLY A 69 13.61 -16.86 27.56
CA GLY A 69 13.83 -16.40 26.20
C GLY A 69 13.93 -14.88 26.10
N ALA A 70 13.03 -14.15 26.76
CA ALA A 70 13.08 -12.69 26.80
C ALA A 70 14.36 -12.14 27.46
N ALA A 71 14.87 -12.85 28.49
CA ALA A 71 16.12 -12.50 29.17
C ALA A 71 17.39 -12.92 28.39
N SER A 72 17.25 -13.71 27.31
CA SER A 72 18.38 -14.16 26.49
C SER A 72 19.20 -12.98 25.94
N LYS A 73 20.53 -13.17 25.87
CA LYS A 73 21.45 -12.26 25.17
C LYS A 73 21.35 -12.40 23.65
N ASP A 74 20.96 -13.57 23.18
CA ASP A 74 20.65 -13.82 21.78
C ASP A 74 19.29 -13.19 21.47
N LYS A 75 19.30 -12.13 20.67
CA LYS A 75 18.13 -11.37 20.21
C LYS A 75 17.76 -11.72 18.77
N SER A 76 18.19 -12.87 18.26
CA SER A 76 17.72 -13.36 16.96
C SER A 76 16.19 -13.51 16.95
N LEU A 77 15.60 -13.34 15.78
CA LEU A 77 14.15 -13.40 15.60
C LEU A 77 13.58 -14.76 16.05
N GLU A 78 14.31 -15.86 15.82
CA GLU A 78 13.96 -17.20 16.31
C GLU A 78 13.82 -17.23 17.83
N LYS A 79 14.75 -16.64 18.58
CA LYS A 79 14.68 -16.61 20.05
C LYS A 79 13.56 -15.72 20.57
N ILE A 80 13.29 -14.61 19.89
CA ILE A 80 12.14 -13.76 20.22
C ILE A 80 10.84 -14.51 19.95
N GLU A 81 10.76 -15.26 18.84
CA GLU A 81 9.61 -16.08 18.50
C GLU A 81 9.38 -17.20 19.53
N ASP A 82 10.41 -17.95 19.88
CA ASP A 82 10.34 -18.99 20.92
C ASP A 82 9.79 -18.44 22.24
N ALA A 83 10.29 -17.26 22.66
CA ALA A 83 9.85 -16.61 23.88
C ALA A 83 8.39 -16.17 23.81
N ALA A 84 7.99 -15.55 22.70
CA ALA A 84 6.65 -15.05 22.52
C ALA A 84 5.62 -16.17 22.38
N MET A 85 5.98 -17.25 21.68
CA MET A 85 5.13 -18.45 21.57
C MET A 85 4.98 -19.17 22.91
N ALA A 86 6.02 -19.18 23.73
CA ALA A 86 5.91 -19.69 25.09
C ALA A 86 4.90 -18.87 25.91
N TYR A 87 4.94 -17.54 25.85
CA TYR A 87 3.92 -16.71 26.51
C TYR A 87 2.51 -16.94 25.94
N ALA A 88 2.34 -17.01 24.63
CA ALA A 88 1.04 -17.30 24.01
C ALA A 88 0.47 -18.65 24.47
N LYS A 89 1.34 -19.65 24.68
CA LYS A 89 0.93 -20.96 25.18
C LYS A 89 0.38 -20.92 26.61
N VAL A 90 0.87 -19.99 27.44
CA VAL A 90 0.31 -19.76 28.79
C VAL A 90 -1.16 -19.36 28.70
N ILE A 91 -1.48 -18.42 27.82
CA ILE A 91 -2.84 -17.91 27.63
C ILE A 91 -3.74 -19.04 27.14
N GLU A 92 -3.31 -19.78 26.11
CA GLU A 92 -4.06 -20.93 25.57
C GLU A 92 -4.40 -21.98 26.65
N ILE A 93 -3.41 -22.34 27.48
CA ILE A 93 -3.60 -23.32 28.57
C ILE A 93 -4.59 -22.80 29.61
N GLU A 94 -4.42 -21.56 30.06
CA GLU A 94 -5.25 -20.99 31.12
C GLU A 94 -6.69 -20.72 30.66
N GLU A 95 -6.89 -20.30 29.41
CA GLU A 95 -8.21 -20.19 28.80
C GLU A 95 -8.93 -21.54 28.73
N ALA A 96 -8.23 -22.58 28.26
CA ALA A 96 -8.78 -23.94 28.18
C ALA A 96 -9.12 -24.52 29.56
N SER A 97 -8.34 -24.20 30.60
CA SER A 97 -8.54 -24.73 31.95
C SER A 97 -9.44 -23.84 32.84
N GLY A 98 -9.85 -22.66 32.39
CA GLY A 98 -10.53 -21.64 33.20
C GLY A 98 -9.66 -20.99 34.29
N SER A 99 -8.33 -21.13 34.20
CA SER A 99 -7.38 -20.47 35.12
C SER A 99 -7.08 -19.04 34.65
N LYS A 100 -6.53 -18.20 35.53
CA LYS A 100 -6.07 -16.83 35.19
C LYS A 100 -4.82 -16.44 36.00
N LYS A 101 -4.01 -17.42 36.39
CA LYS A 101 -2.92 -17.20 37.34
C LYS A 101 -1.73 -16.49 36.70
N TYR A 102 -1.44 -16.79 35.44
CA TYR A 102 -0.23 -16.38 34.73
C TYR A 102 -0.50 -15.59 33.46
N SER A 103 -1.73 -15.59 32.95
CA SER A 103 -2.14 -14.88 31.72
C SER A 103 -1.74 -13.41 31.73
N ALA A 104 -1.98 -12.68 32.84
CA ALA A 104 -1.59 -11.27 32.92
C ALA A 104 -0.07 -11.04 32.80
N GLN A 105 0.74 -11.94 33.37
CA GLN A 105 2.21 -11.86 33.25
C GLN A 105 2.68 -12.23 31.85
N ALA A 106 2.05 -13.24 31.23
CA ALA A 106 2.31 -13.62 29.85
C ALA A 106 1.95 -12.48 28.88
N ASP A 107 0.80 -11.84 29.08
CA ASP A 107 0.36 -10.66 28.31
C ASP A 107 1.35 -9.51 28.41
N THR A 108 1.84 -9.19 29.62
CA THR A 108 2.90 -8.18 29.79
C THR A 108 4.17 -8.58 29.03
N GLY A 109 4.58 -9.84 29.12
CA GLY A 109 5.73 -10.36 28.37
C GLY A 109 5.57 -10.23 26.86
N ILE A 110 4.40 -10.57 26.33
CA ILE A 110 4.06 -10.40 24.91
C ILE A 110 4.11 -8.92 24.53
N GLN A 111 3.51 -8.02 25.31
CA GLN A 111 3.53 -6.59 25.04
C GLN A 111 4.95 -6.03 24.97
N THR A 112 5.83 -6.41 25.90
CA THR A 112 7.24 -5.99 25.89
C THR A 112 7.98 -6.50 24.65
N LEU A 113 7.79 -7.77 24.28
CA LEU A 113 8.42 -8.33 23.07
C LEU A 113 7.90 -7.66 21.80
N ARG A 114 6.59 -7.42 21.71
CA ARG A 114 5.96 -6.74 20.55
C ARG A 114 6.45 -5.30 20.41
N GLN A 115 6.61 -4.57 21.51
CA GLN A 115 7.16 -3.23 21.49
C GLN A 115 8.60 -3.23 20.93
N ALA A 116 9.45 -4.14 21.42
CA ALA A 116 10.81 -4.27 20.90
C ALA A 116 10.85 -4.62 19.40
N LEU A 117 9.96 -5.51 18.95
CA LEU A 117 9.82 -5.86 17.53
C LEU A 117 9.42 -4.65 16.67
N ILE A 118 8.51 -3.78 17.15
CA ILE A 118 8.16 -2.55 16.43
C ILE A 118 9.36 -1.61 16.35
N GLU A 119 10.05 -1.37 17.46
CA GLU A 119 11.19 -0.46 17.51
C GLU A 119 12.29 -0.90 16.53
N GLU A 120 12.59 -2.19 16.49
CA GLU A 120 13.52 -2.77 15.53
C GLU A 120 13.00 -2.73 14.09
N ALA A 121 11.72 -3.03 13.84
CA ALA A 121 11.14 -2.96 12.50
C ALA A 121 11.20 -1.53 11.93
N VAL A 122 10.97 -0.52 12.77
CA VAL A 122 11.12 0.89 12.38
C VAL A 122 12.58 1.24 12.10
N ALA A 123 13.52 0.71 12.89
CA ALA A 123 14.95 0.89 12.64
C ALA A 123 15.39 0.25 11.31
N ASP A 124 14.90 -0.95 11.01
CA ASP A 124 15.15 -1.64 9.76
C ASP A 124 14.55 -0.91 8.57
N GLN A 125 13.31 -0.42 8.68
CA GLN A 125 12.69 0.39 7.64
C GLN A 125 13.52 1.65 7.34
N LYS A 126 14.00 2.36 8.37
CA LYS A 126 14.91 3.52 8.21
C LYS A 126 16.24 3.14 7.56
N ALA A 127 16.70 1.91 7.77
CA ALA A 127 17.90 1.36 7.15
C ALA A 127 17.64 0.75 5.74
N GLY A 128 16.41 0.80 5.22
CA GLY A 128 16.03 0.20 3.93
C GLY A 128 15.87 -1.33 3.97
N LYS A 129 15.94 -1.94 5.15
CA LYS A 129 15.81 -3.39 5.41
C LYS A 129 14.34 -3.79 5.56
N ASN A 130 13.55 -3.54 4.51
CA ASN A 130 12.10 -3.71 4.57
C ASN A 130 11.68 -5.18 4.74
N LYS A 131 12.50 -6.14 4.30
CA LYS A 131 12.21 -7.57 4.48
C LYS A 131 12.29 -7.97 5.96
N GLU A 132 13.35 -7.54 6.63
CA GLU A 132 13.58 -7.77 8.04
C GLU A 132 12.55 -7.06 8.92
N ALA A 133 12.09 -5.87 8.51
CA ALA A 133 10.97 -5.18 9.13
C ALA A 133 9.66 -5.98 8.99
N ALA A 134 9.39 -6.53 7.81
CA ALA A 134 8.20 -7.35 7.55
C ALA A 134 8.18 -8.61 8.44
N ASP A 135 9.31 -9.31 8.57
CA ASP A 135 9.41 -10.51 9.40
C ASP A 135 9.13 -10.22 10.88
N LYS A 136 9.66 -9.10 11.41
CA LYS A 136 9.42 -8.67 12.80
C LYS A 136 7.97 -8.30 13.05
N LEU A 137 7.35 -7.57 12.12
CA LEU A 137 5.93 -7.20 12.20
C LEU A 137 5.03 -8.42 12.11
N TYR A 138 5.33 -9.37 11.21
CA TYR A 138 4.58 -10.61 11.09
C TYR A 138 4.70 -11.47 12.35
N LEU A 139 5.88 -11.55 12.96
CA LEU A 139 6.04 -12.19 14.26
C LEU A 139 5.18 -11.49 15.31
N GLY A 140 5.22 -10.16 15.37
CA GLY A 140 4.37 -9.38 16.28
C GLY A 140 2.88 -9.68 16.12
N TYR A 141 2.41 -9.92 14.88
CA TYR A 141 1.05 -10.40 14.59
C TYR A 141 0.80 -11.83 15.11
N LYS A 142 1.71 -12.78 14.85
CA LYS A 142 1.55 -14.19 15.27
C LYS A 142 1.34 -14.35 16.77
N THR A 143 1.94 -13.47 17.58
CA THR A 143 1.82 -13.50 19.04
C THR A 143 0.44 -13.09 19.55
N LYS A 144 -0.30 -12.28 18.78
CA LYS A 144 -1.67 -11.85 19.08
C LYS A 144 -2.43 -11.57 17.80
N LYS A 145 -3.01 -12.61 17.21
CA LYS A 145 -3.70 -12.55 15.91
C LYS A 145 -4.90 -11.61 15.85
N THR A 146 -5.42 -11.15 17.00
CA THR A 146 -6.50 -10.14 17.04
C THR A 146 -6.00 -8.75 16.62
N ASP A 147 -4.70 -8.49 16.68
CA ASP A 147 -4.11 -7.21 16.28
C ASP A 147 -3.61 -7.26 14.83
N THR A 148 -4.57 -7.22 13.92
CA THR A 148 -4.35 -7.38 12.47
C THR A 148 -3.59 -6.20 11.83
N SER A 149 -3.40 -5.09 12.55
CA SER A 149 -2.63 -3.94 12.05
C SER A 149 -1.18 -4.33 11.73
N TYR A 150 -0.58 -5.19 12.55
CA TYR A 150 0.77 -5.71 12.36
C TYR A 150 0.89 -6.52 11.07
N LEU A 151 -0.13 -7.32 10.75
CA LEU A 151 -0.14 -8.11 9.51
C LEU A 151 -0.22 -7.20 8.28
N TYR A 152 -1.01 -6.12 8.34
CA TYR A 152 -1.06 -5.10 7.28
C TYR A 152 0.30 -4.41 7.10
N PHE A 153 0.95 -3.97 8.18
CA PHE A 153 2.27 -3.35 8.07
C PHE A 153 3.35 -4.34 7.63
N ALA A 154 3.25 -5.61 8.00
CA ALA A 154 4.13 -6.67 7.50
C ALA A 154 3.97 -6.85 5.99
N ALA A 155 2.73 -6.91 5.49
CA ALA A 155 2.45 -7.01 4.05
C ALA A 155 3.03 -5.81 3.27
N SER A 156 2.82 -4.59 3.77
CA SER A 156 3.36 -3.38 3.15
C SER A 156 4.89 -3.36 3.12
N ASN A 157 5.55 -3.74 4.23
CA ASN A 157 7.01 -3.84 4.27
C ASN A 157 7.55 -4.95 3.36
N ALA A 158 6.84 -6.08 3.23
CA ALA A 158 7.21 -7.14 2.30
C ALA A 158 7.18 -6.64 0.84
N VAL A 159 6.18 -5.84 0.45
CA VAL A 159 6.14 -5.16 -0.87
C VAL A 159 7.34 -4.25 -1.06
N ASN A 160 7.63 -3.39 -0.07
CA ASN A 160 8.77 -2.46 -0.12
C ASN A 160 10.12 -3.19 -0.18
N GLY A 161 10.20 -4.38 0.42
CA GLY A 161 11.34 -5.29 0.35
C GLY A 161 11.38 -6.14 -0.92
N LYS A 162 10.40 -6.01 -1.81
CA LYS A 162 10.20 -6.85 -3.01
C LYS A 162 10.06 -8.35 -2.69
N ASP A 163 9.70 -8.69 -1.44
CA ASP A 163 9.33 -10.05 -1.06
C ASP A 163 7.84 -10.27 -1.37
N TYR A 164 7.57 -10.48 -2.65
CA TYR A 164 6.22 -10.60 -3.16
C TYR A 164 5.51 -11.86 -2.69
N ASP A 165 6.23 -12.95 -2.39
CA ASP A 165 5.62 -14.18 -1.89
C ASP A 165 5.13 -14.00 -0.44
N ALA A 166 5.94 -13.37 0.42
CA ALA A 166 5.51 -12.99 1.76
C ALA A 166 4.36 -11.97 1.71
N ALA A 167 4.44 -10.96 0.85
CA ALA A 167 3.38 -9.96 0.69
C ALA A 167 2.04 -10.60 0.28
N LEU A 168 2.04 -11.49 -0.72
CA LEU A 168 0.84 -12.22 -1.13
C LEU A 168 0.25 -13.04 0.01
N LYS A 169 1.09 -13.78 0.74
CA LYS A 169 0.66 -14.56 1.90
C LYS A 169 -0.03 -13.65 2.93
N TYR A 170 0.58 -12.54 3.28
CA TYR A 170 0.07 -11.63 4.31
C TYR A 170 -1.20 -10.90 3.87
N TYR A 171 -1.28 -10.45 2.62
CA TYR A 171 -2.50 -9.82 2.10
C TYR A 171 -3.66 -10.80 1.96
N ASN A 172 -3.42 -12.03 1.52
CA ASN A 172 -4.48 -13.06 1.48
C ASN A 172 -4.98 -13.38 2.90
N GLU A 173 -4.09 -13.49 3.90
CA GLU A 173 -4.49 -13.67 5.30
C GLU A 173 -5.34 -12.49 5.81
N LEU A 174 -5.05 -11.25 5.40
CA LEU A 174 -5.89 -10.08 5.73
C LEU A 174 -7.27 -10.14 5.07
N VAL A 175 -7.34 -10.60 3.81
CA VAL A 175 -8.59 -10.78 3.08
C VAL A 175 -9.45 -11.84 3.78
N ASP A 176 -8.87 -12.99 4.13
CA ASP A 176 -9.55 -14.08 4.84
C ASP A 176 -10.08 -13.63 6.22
N LEU A 177 -9.35 -12.76 6.91
CA LEU A 177 -9.77 -12.16 8.18
C LEU A 177 -10.83 -11.06 8.02
N GLY A 178 -11.16 -10.67 6.79
CA GLY A 178 -12.07 -9.57 6.53
C GLY A 178 -11.55 -8.21 7.03
N TYR A 179 -10.23 -8.02 7.09
CA TYR A 179 -9.62 -6.79 7.57
C TYR A 179 -10.02 -5.58 6.72
N LYS A 180 -10.52 -4.53 7.38
CA LYS A 180 -10.92 -3.28 6.72
C LYS A 180 -9.94 -2.13 6.93
N GLY A 181 -9.10 -2.22 7.97
CA GLY A 181 -8.19 -1.14 8.38
C GLY A 181 -8.87 0.20 8.67
N VAL A 182 -10.16 0.17 9.01
CA VAL A 182 -10.94 1.36 9.36
C VAL A 182 -10.72 1.68 10.83
N GLU A 183 -10.19 2.85 11.10
CA GLU A 183 -9.89 3.36 12.43
C GLU A 183 -10.82 4.55 12.76
N ASP A 184 -11.14 4.73 14.04
CA ASP A 184 -11.86 5.92 14.48
C ASP A 184 -10.91 7.12 14.46
N ARG A 185 -11.38 8.25 13.94
CA ARG A 185 -10.63 9.51 13.83
C ARG A 185 -11.34 10.61 14.60
N PHE A 186 -10.64 11.21 15.56
CA PHE A 186 -11.17 12.28 16.40
C PHE A 186 -10.42 13.57 16.12
N THR A 187 -11.12 14.58 15.62
CA THR A 187 -10.52 15.87 15.29
C THR A 187 -11.21 17.02 16.04
N ALA A 188 -10.50 18.14 16.15
CA ALA A 188 -11.06 19.42 16.58
C ALA A 188 -10.23 20.56 15.99
N THR A 189 -10.85 21.72 15.76
CA THR A 189 -10.15 22.92 15.28
C THR A 189 -9.47 23.63 16.44
N ASN A 190 -8.16 23.85 16.33
CA ASN A 190 -7.39 24.67 17.25
C ASN A 190 -7.87 26.12 17.19
N LYS A 191 -8.18 26.71 18.34
CA LYS A 191 -8.78 28.06 18.41
C LYS A 191 -7.79 29.17 18.08
N GLU A 192 -6.49 28.95 18.31
CA GLU A 192 -5.45 29.95 18.07
C GLU A 192 -4.97 29.92 16.62
N THR A 193 -4.69 28.73 16.08
CA THR A 193 -4.14 28.59 14.72
C THR A 193 -5.22 28.45 13.65
N GLY A 194 -6.42 28.00 14.02
CA GLY A 194 -7.48 27.64 13.08
C GLY A 194 -7.27 26.30 12.37
N GLU A 195 -6.21 25.57 12.70
CA GLU A 195 -5.87 24.28 12.11
C GLU A 195 -6.74 23.15 12.70
N ILE A 196 -6.89 22.05 11.95
CA ILE A 196 -7.61 20.86 12.42
C ILE A 196 -6.61 19.88 13.01
N ASP A 197 -6.65 19.73 14.33
CA ASP A 197 -5.80 18.81 15.06
C ASP A 197 -6.48 17.43 15.18
N ASN A 198 -5.68 16.37 15.06
CA ASN A 198 -6.11 14.98 15.27
C ASN A 198 -5.72 14.49 16.68
N PHE A 199 -6.58 13.69 17.29
CA PHE A 199 -6.44 13.22 18.66
C PHE A 199 -6.45 11.69 18.73
N ASP A 200 -5.57 11.13 19.57
CA ASP A 200 -5.46 9.68 19.78
C ASP A 200 -6.72 9.06 20.39
N SER A 201 -7.57 9.87 21.04
CA SER A 201 -8.83 9.40 21.60
C SER A 201 -9.87 10.50 21.70
N LYS A 202 -11.14 10.09 21.71
CA LYS A 202 -12.27 10.97 21.99
C LYS A 202 -12.09 11.74 23.31
N GLN A 203 -11.53 11.08 24.32
CA GLN A 203 -11.33 11.66 25.65
C GLN A 203 -10.34 12.81 25.62
N LEU A 204 -9.20 12.66 24.92
CA LEU A 204 -8.21 13.72 24.78
C LEU A 204 -8.76 14.89 23.98
N ARG A 205 -9.48 14.61 22.90
CA ARG A 205 -10.18 15.63 22.10
C ARG A 205 -11.18 16.41 22.94
N ASP A 206 -12.09 15.70 23.62
CA ASP A 206 -13.13 16.31 24.47
C ASP A 206 -12.51 17.12 25.62
N PHE A 207 -11.37 16.68 26.16
CA PHE A 207 -10.60 17.43 27.16
C PHE A 207 -10.08 18.76 26.60
N SER A 208 -9.45 18.75 25.42
CA SER A 208 -8.93 19.97 24.78
C SER A 208 -10.05 20.95 24.42
N VAL A 209 -11.21 20.45 24.00
CA VAL A 209 -12.40 21.29 23.78
C VAL A 209 -12.90 21.89 25.08
N LYS A 210 -12.98 21.09 26.16
CA LYS A 210 -13.39 21.57 27.49
C LYS A 210 -12.40 22.58 28.09
N ALA A 211 -11.11 22.41 27.82
CA ALA A 211 -10.06 23.35 28.21
C ALA A 211 -10.10 24.66 27.41
N GLY A 212 -10.92 24.75 26.36
CA GLY A 212 -11.11 25.94 25.54
C GLY A 212 -10.02 26.18 24.50
N THR A 213 -9.06 25.26 24.35
CA THR A 213 -7.99 25.34 23.35
C THR A 213 -8.47 24.92 21.96
N HIS A 214 -9.51 24.09 21.89
CA HIS A 214 -10.08 23.58 20.64
C HIS A 214 -11.60 23.78 20.56
N ILE A 215 -12.13 23.83 19.35
CA ILE A 215 -13.55 23.96 19.01
C ILE A 215 -13.94 22.97 17.91
N LYS A 216 -15.23 22.88 17.56
CA LYS A 216 -15.75 22.02 16.47
C LYS A 216 -15.25 20.55 16.55
N PRO A 217 -15.61 19.82 17.62
CA PRO A 217 -15.25 18.43 17.74
C PRO A 217 -15.92 17.58 16.66
N GLU A 218 -15.13 16.81 15.91
CA GLU A 218 -15.64 15.85 14.93
C GLU A 218 -15.19 14.42 15.28
N ALA A 219 -16.04 13.45 14.96
CA ALA A 219 -15.71 12.04 15.03
C ALA A 219 -16.07 11.43 13.68
N SER A 220 -15.08 10.86 13.01
CA SER A 220 -15.21 10.22 11.70
C SER A 220 -14.49 8.87 11.71
N LYS A 221 -14.55 8.15 10.60
CA LYS A 221 -13.77 6.94 10.39
C LYS A 221 -12.81 7.16 9.24
N THR A 222 -11.65 6.52 9.29
CA THR A 222 -10.73 6.50 8.15
C THR A 222 -11.34 5.73 6.98
N GLU A 223 -10.81 5.98 5.79
CA GLU A 223 -11.12 5.13 4.64
C GLU A 223 -10.67 3.69 4.87
N SER A 224 -11.33 2.75 4.18
CA SER A 224 -10.95 1.35 4.28
C SER A 224 -9.66 1.09 3.51
N ARG A 225 -8.77 0.29 4.11
CA ARG A 225 -7.54 -0.19 3.47
C ARG A 225 -7.79 -1.30 2.44
N ARG A 226 -9.04 -1.72 2.21
CA ARG A 226 -9.37 -2.81 1.27
C ARG A 226 -8.96 -2.51 -0.17
N SER A 227 -9.18 -1.28 -0.63
CA SER A 227 -8.83 -0.87 -1.99
C SER A 227 -7.32 -0.90 -2.19
N GLU A 228 -6.56 -0.46 -1.19
CA GLU A 228 -5.10 -0.54 -1.18
C GLU A 228 -4.60 -2.00 -1.15
N ILE A 229 -5.20 -2.86 -0.32
CA ILE A 229 -4.86 -4.30 -0.27
C ILE A 229 -5.11 -4.96 -1.63
N THR A 230 -6.28 -4.70 -2.23
CA THR A 230 -6.68 -5.25 -3.53
C THR A 230 -5.75 -4.78 -4.64
N LYS A 231 -5.42 -3.49 -4.65
CA LYS A 231 -4.41 -2.92 -5.55
C LYS A 231 -3.08 -3.64 -5.42
N ASN A 232 -2.57 -3.78 -4.19
CA ASN A 232 -1.25 -4.40 -3.98
C ASN A 232 -1.26 -5.87 -4.40
N LEU A 233 -2.31 -6.64 -4.09
CA LEU A 233 -2.50 -8.00 -4.61
C LEU A 233 -2.47 -8.04 -6.14
N ALA A 234 -3.28 -7.22 -6.80
CA ALA A 234 -3.35 -7.17 -8.26
C ALA A 234 -2.00 -6.80 -8.89
N LEU A 235 -1.29 -5.80 -8.34
CA LEU A 235 0.02 -5.40 -8.82
C LEU A 235 1.07 -6.49 -8.65
N ILE A 236 1.07 -7.20 -7.52
CA ILE A 236 1.99 -8.31 -7.30
C ILE A 236 1.70 -9.43 -8.31
N TYR A 237 0.44 -9.81 -8.50
CA TYR A 237 0.05 -10.84 -9.46
C TYR A 237 0.43 -10.46 -10.90
N ILE A 238 0.16 -9.23 -11.34
CA ILE A 238 0.58 -8.72 -12.66
C ILE A 238 2.10 -8.79 -12.81
N ASN A 239 2.86 -8.36 -11.80
CA ASN A 239 4.33 -8.42 -11.83
C ASN A 239 4.87 -9.86 -11.90
N GLN A 240 4.10 -10.85 -11.43
CA GLN A 240 4.40 -12.27 -11.54
C GLN A 240 3.86 -12.92 -12.83
N GLY A 241 3.20 -12.15 -13.72
CA GLY A 241 2.55 -12.68 -14.93
C GLY A 241 1.28 -13.50 -14.65
N LYS A 242 0.70 -13.34 -13.47
CA LYS A 242 -0.50 -14.06 -12.98
C LYS A 242 -1.75 -13.21 -13.16
N ASP A 243 -2.04 -12.86 -14.40
CA ASP A 243 -3.09 -11.88 -14.74
C ASP A 243 -4.49 -12.35 -14.32
N GLU A 244 -4.77 -13.66 -14.42
CA GLU A 244 -6.05 -14.23 -13.99
C GLU A 244 -6.27 -14.10 -12.47
N GLU A 245 -5.22 -14.28 -11.67
CA GLU A 245 -5.26 -14.13 -10.23
C GLU A 245 -5.46 -12.67 -9.82
N ALA A 246 -4.87 -11.72 -10.56
CA ALA A 246 -5.12 -10.30 -10.37
C ALA A 246 -6.61 -9.95 -10.58
N ILE A 247 -7.20 -10.46 -11.67
CA ILE A 247 -8.62 -10.25 -11.98
C ILE A 247 -9.51 -10.90 -10.91
N LYS A 248 -9.24 -12.15 -10.52
CA LYS A 248 -10.00 -12.85 -9.47
C LYS A 248 -9.96 -12.11 -8.13
N ALA A 249 -8.80 -11.59 -7.73
CA ALA A 249 -8.66 -10.80 -6.51
C ALA A 249 -9.51 -9.52 -6.57
N MET A 250 -9.52 -8.83 -7.70
CA MET A 250 -10.34 -7.64 -7.92
C MET A 250 -11.85 -7.95 -7.91
N GLU A 251 -12.27 -9.03 -8.56
CA GLU A 251 -13.67 -9.49 -8.55
C GLU A 251 -14.15 -9.84 -7.14
N ALA A 252 -13.31 -10.50 -6.34
CA ALA A 252 -13.61 -10.81 -4.95
C ALA A 252 -13.82 -9.54 -4.12
N ALA A 253 -12.94 -8.55 -4.25
CA ALA A 253 -13.08 -7.26 -3.56
C ALA A 253 -14.36 -6.51 -3.96
N LYS A 254 -14.70 -6.53 -5.26
CA LYS A 254 -15.92 -5.91 -5.80
C LYS A 254 -17.20 -6.60 -5.33
N LYS A 255 -17.19 -7.93 -5.15
CA LYS A 255 -18.36 -8.65 -4.67
C LYS A 255 -18.80 -8.18 -3.28
N GLU A 256 -17.84 -7.78 -2.45
CA GLU A 256 -18.12 -7.26 -1.12
C GLU A 256 -18.58 -5.81 -1.13
N ASN A 257 -17.96 -4.95 -1.97
CA ASN A 257 -18.31 -3.54 -2.10
C ASN A 257 -18.40 -3.11 -3.58
N PRO A 258 -19.52 -3.38 -4.27
CA PRO A 258 -19.65 -3.14 -5.71
C PRO A 258 -19.57 -1.66 -6.13
N ASN A 259 -19.84 -0.77 -5.19
CA ASN A 259 -19.96 0.68 -5.42
C ASN A 259 -18.84 1.49 -4.76
N ASP A 260 -17.75 0.86 -4.31
CA ASP A 260 -16.61 1.57 -3.73
C ASP A 260 -15.83 2.31 -4.85
N PRO A 261 -15.82 3.65 -4.89
CA PRO A 261 -15.15 4.40 -5.95
C PRO A 261 -13.64 4.14 -6.00
N ALA A 262 -13.00 3.88 -4.85
CA ALA A 262 -11.59 3.57 -4.80
C ALA A 262 -11.33 2.18 -5.42
N LEU A 263 -12.20 1.19 -5.22
CA LEU A 263 -12.09 -0.09 -5.91
C LEU A 263 -12.32 0.02 -7.41
N MET A 264 -13.29 0.83 -7.86
CA MET A 264 -13.49 1.07 -9.30
C MET A 264 -12.25 1.67 -9.95
N GLN A 265 -11.62 2.65 -9.29
CA GLN A 265 -10.38 3.27 -9.76
C GLN A 265 -9.24 2.27 -9.84
N GLU A 266 -9.07 1.40 -8.84
CA GLU A 266 -8.01 0.39 -8.85
C GLU A 266 -8.27 -0.73 -9.87
N GLU A 267 -9.53 -1.08 -10.15
CA GLU A 267 -9.90 -1.98 -11.26
C GLU A 267 -9.52 -1.37 -12.62
N ALA A 268 -9.81 -0.09 -12.83
CA ALA A 268 -9.41 0.61 -14.05
C ALA A 268 -7.87 0.59 -14.18
N ASN A 269 -7.15 0.98 -13.14
CA ASN A 269 -5.67 0.97 -13.14
C ASN A 269 -5.10 -0.43 -13.44
N MET A 270 -5.73 -1.48 -12.91
CA MET A 270 -5.37 -2.87 -13.19
C MET A 270 -5.50 -3.19 -14.69
N PHE A 271 -6.67 -2.93 -15.29
CA PHE A 271 -6.88 -3.18 -16.72
C PHE A 271 -5.98 -2.35 -17.63
N TYR A 272 -5.66 -1.11 -17.23
CA TYR A 272 -4.67 -0.30 -17.94
C TYR A 272 -3.28 -0.96 -17.93
N LYS A 273 -2.85 -1.51 -16.78
CA LYS A 273 -1.57 -2.23 -16.66
C LYS A 273 -1.55 -3.54 -17.44
N LEU A 274 -2.67 -4.24 -17.51
CA LEU A 274 -2.87 -5.42 -18.35
C LEU A 274 -2.93 -5.10 -19.85
N GLY A 275 -2.90 -3.82 -20.25
CA GLY A 275 -3.03 -3.39 -21.64
C GLY A 275 -4.44 -3.48 -22.21
N ASN A 276 -5.44 -3.84 -21.39
CA ASN A 276 -6.84 -3.87 -21.79
C ASN A 276 -7.45 -2.46 -21.71
N ILE A 277 -7.04 -1.60 -22.65
CA ILE A 277 -7.45 -0.19 -22.70
C ILE A 277 -8.97 -0.04 -22.92
N ALA A 278 -9.60 -0.98 -23.63
CA ALA A 278 -11.05 -0.98 -23.83
C ALA A 278 -11.81 -1.11 -22.49
N LYS A 279 -11.38 -2.06 -21.64
CA LYS A 279 -11.98 -2.23 -20.31
C LYS A 279 -11.67 -1.06 -19.37
N TYR A 280 -10.45 -0.52 -19.47
CA TYR A 280 -10.09 0.71 -18.77
C TYR A 280 -11.02 1.87 -19.12
N GLN A 281 -11.28 2.10 -20.41
CA GLN A 281 -12.18 3.16 -20.86
C GLN A 281 -13.61 2.96 -20.33
N GLU A 282 -14.17 1.74 -20.44
CA GLU A 282 -15.52 1.43 -19.92
C GLU A 282 -15.66 1.77 -18.42
N LEU A 283 -14.62 1.48 -17.63
CA LEU A 283 -14.61 1.76 -16.19
C LEU A 283 -14.42 3.25 -15.90
N MET A 284 -13.52 3.91 -16.62
CA MET A 284 -13.29 5.35 -16.47
C MET A 284 -14.53 6.17 -16.84
N GLU A 285 -15.32 5.76 -17.84
CA GLU A 285 -16.58 6.42 -18.20
C GLU A 285 -17.60 6.36 -17.04
N LYS A 286 -17.63 5.23 -16.30
CA LYS A 286 -18.47 5.10 -15.09
C LYS A 286 -17.94 5.94 -13.92
N ILE A 287 -16.62 6.03 -13.77
CA ILE A 287 -15.99 6.85 -12.71
C ILE A 287 -16.28 8.34 -12.97
N VAL A 288 -16.10 8.80 -14.21
CA VAL A 288 -16.40 10.19 -14.63
C VAL A 288 -17.87 10.55 -14.43
N ALA A 289 -18.80 9.60 -14.60
CA ALA A 289 -20.22 9.88 -14.36
C ALA A 289 -20.52 10.31 -12.91
N ASN A 290 -19.67 9.96 -11.94
CA ASN A 290 -19.81 10.38 -10.55
C ASN A 290 -19.10 11.71 -10.24
N ASP A 291 -18.14 12.12 -11.06
CA ASP A 291 -17.37 13.36 -10.92
C ASP A 291 -17.07 13.97 -12.31
N PRO A 292 -18.11 14.50 -12.98
CA PRO A 292 -18.02 14.92 -14.38
C PRO A 292 -17.18 16.19 -14.57
N GLU A 293 -16.93 16.93 -13.49
CA GLU A 293 -16.12 18.16 -13.49
C GLU A 293 -14.69 17.90 -13.03
N ASN A 294 -14.22 16.66 -13.06
CA ASN A 294 -12.83 16.35 -12.75
C ASN A 294 -11.96 16.41 -14.01
N PRO A 295 -11.10 17.43 -14.17
CA PRO A 295 -10.29 17.57 -15.38
C PRO A 295 -9.33 16.40 -15.56
N ASN A 296 -8.82 15.80 -14.48
CA ASN A 296 -7.88 14.68 -14.57
C ASN A 296 -8.57 13.40 -15.09
N LEU A 297 -9.81 13.14 -14.67
CA LEU A 297 -10.55 11.97 -15.14
C LEU A 297 -10.95 12.14 -16.63
N LEU A 298 -11.38 13.33 -17.02
CA LEU A 298 -11.64 13.68 -18.43
C LEU A 298 -10.38 13.54 -19.29
N TYR A 299 -9.24 14.05 -18.81
CA TYR A 299 -7.95 13.88 -19.47
C TYR A 299 -7.58 12.40 -19.64
N ASN A 300 -7.75 11.57 -18.61
CA ASN A 300 -7.46 10.13 -18.68
C ASN A 300 -8.37 9.40 -19.68
N LEU A 301 -9.65 9.79 -19.81
CA LEU A 301 -10.51 9.30 -20.88
C LEU A 301 -9.96 9.67 -22.26
N GLY A 302 -9.50 10.91 -22.44
CA GLY A 302 -8.84 11.34 -23.68
C GLY A 302 -7.60 10.51 -24.02
N VAL A 303 -6.77 10.21 -23.02
CA VAL A 303 -5.59 9.34 -23.18
C VAL A 303 -6.01 7.93 -23.60
N SER A 304 -7.05 7.37 -22.99
CA SER A 304 -7.53 6.03 -23.34
C SER A 304 -8.12 5.96 -24.74
N ALA A 305 -8.92 6.95 -25.14
CA ALA A 305 -9.51 7.02 -26.47
C ALA A 305 -8.43 7.14 -27.55
N SER A 306 -7.42 7.99 -27.34
CA SER A 306 -6.28 8.14 -28.26
C SER A 306 -5.49 6.84 -28.40
N ARG A 307 -5.26 6.10 -27.30
CA ARG A 307 -4.61 4.78 -27.33
C ARG A 307 -5.40 3.71 -28.08
N LEU A 308 -6.72 3.86 -28.16
CA LEU A 308 -7.61 2.99 -28.95
C LEU A 308 -7.74 3.45 -30.41
N GLY A 309 -7.10 4.56 -30.78
CA GLY A 309 -7.17 5.17 -32.11
C GLY A 309 -8.41 6.03 -32.36
N ASP A 310 -9.26 6.25 -31.35
CA ASP A 310 -10.44 7.13 -31.41
C ASP A 310 -10.00 8.58 -31.09
N ASN A 311 -9.27 9.16 -32.04
CA ASN A 311 -8.68 10.49 -31.90
C ASN A 311 -9.75 11.60 -31.80
N GLU A 312 -10.88 11.43 -32.46
CA GLU A 312 -12.02 12.34 -32.38
C GLU A 312 -12.55 12.43 -30.94
N LYS A 313 -12.85 11.29 -30.29
CA LYS A 313 -13.26 11.30 -28.88
C LYS A 313 -12.15 11.74 -27.95
N ALA A 314 -10.90 11.42 -28.27
CA ALA A 314 -9.77 11.89 -27.47
C ALA A 314 -9.75 13.42 -27.37
N ILE A 315 -9.86 14.11 -28.52
CA ILE A 315 -9.95 15.57 -28.56
C ILE A 315 -11.20 16.07 -27.82
N GLU A 316 -12.35 15.42 -27.96
CA GLU A 316 -13.57 15.79 -27.23
C GLU A 316 -13.34 15.77 -25.71
N TYR A 317 -12.78 14.69 -25.19
CA TYR A 317 -12.50 14.56 -23.76
C TYR A 317 -11.44 15.55 -23.27
N TYR A 318 -10.38 15.79 -24.05
CA TYR A 318 -9.39 16.80 -23.71
C TYR A 318 -9.99 18.21 -23.70
N LYS A 319 -10.88 18.53 -24.65
CA LYS A 319 -11.58 19.82 -24.65
C LYS A 319 -12.48 20.00 -23.44
N LYS A 320 -13.23 18.97 -23.03
CA LYS A 320 -14.00 19.00 -21.77
C LYS A 320 -13.09 19.21 -20.56
N ALA A 321 -11.92 18.57 -20.52
CA ALA A 321 -10.94 18.82 -19.46
C ALA A 321 -10.46 20.28 -19.44
N LEU A 322 -10.31 20.92 -20.61
CA LEU A 322 -9.93 22.33 -20.75
C LEU A 322 -11.06 23.31 -20.43
N GLU A 323 -12.33 22.92 -20.61
CA GLU A 323 -13.47 23.72 -20.15
C GLU A 323 -13.47 23.88 -18.63
N VAL A 324 -13.09 22.83 -17.90
CA VAL A 324 -12.97 22.86 -16.44
C VAL A 324 -11.64 23.48 -15.99
N LYS A 325 -10.54 23.11 -16.66
CA LYS A 325 -9.19 23.56 -16.34
C LYS A 325 -8.49 24.11 -17.60
N PRO A 326 -8.66 25.40 -17.91
CA PRO A 326 -8.12 26.00 -19.13
C PRO A 326 -6.59 25.94 -19.26
N ASP A 327 -5.87 25.89 -18.13
CA ASP A 327 -4.40 25.85 -18.05
C ASP A 327 -3.83 24.41 -18.03
N TYR A 328 -4.61 23.41 -18.47
CA TYR A 328 -4.18 22.01 -18.45
C TYR A 328 -3.22 21.68 -19.61
N ALA A 329 -1.95 22.05 -19.45
CA ALA A 329 -0.87 21.88 -20.43
C ALA A 329 -0.85 20.50 -21.11
N SER A 330 -1.01 19.42 -20.34
CA SER A 330 -0.97 18.05 -20.87
C SER A 330 -2.11 17.77 -21.85
N ALA A 331 -3.32 18.28 -21.59
CA ALA A 331 -4.45 18.13 -22.50
C ALA A 331 -4.22 18.93 -23.79
N GLN A 332 -3.71 20.16 -23.68
CA GLN A 332 -3.36 21.00 -24.83
C GLN A 332 -2.29 20.35 -25.71
N ILE A 333 -1.21 19.84 -25.11
CA ILE A 333 -0.13 19.15 -25.83
C ILE A 333 -0.67 17.90 -26.55
N ASN A 334 -1.53 17.10 -25.91
CA ASN A 334 -2.08 15.92 -26.55
C ASN A 334 -3.03 16.26 -27.71
N ILE A 335 -3.84 17.33 -27.60
CA ILE A 335 -4.65 17.82 -28.72
C ILE A 335 -3.74 18.23 -29.88
N ALA A 336 -2.71 19.05 -29.61
CA ALA A 336 -1.76 19.48 -30.63
C ALA A 336 -1.07 18.28 -31.31
N ALA A 337 -0.63 17.29 -30.53
CA ALA A 337 -0.02 16.07 -31.06
C ALA A 337 -0.96 15.27 -31.97
N ILE A 338 -2.24 15.13 -31.59
CA ILE A 338 -3.25 14.46 -32.43
C ILE A 338 -3.46 15.23 -33.73
N ILE A 339 -3.61 16.56 -33.67
CA ILE A 339 -3.75 17.40 -34.87
C ILE A 339 -2.52 17.21 -35.78
N LEU A 340 -1.32 17.28 -35.22
CA LEU A 340 -0.06 17.14 -35.96
C LEU A 340 0.15 15.74 -36.54
N SER A 341 -0.44 14.69 -35.96
CA SER A 341 -0.35 13.33 -36.50
C SER A 341 -0.90 13.20 -37.93
N GLY A 342 -1.87 14.05 -38.29
CA GLY A 342 -2.43 14.14 -39.64
C GLY A 342 -1.43 14.59 -40.72
N GLU A 343 -0.29 15.17 -40.32
CA GLU A 343 0.78 15.56 -41.25
C GLU A 343 1.34 14.34 -42.01
N THR A 344 1.39 13.18 -41.36
CA THR A 344 1.94 11.95 -41.95
C THR A 344 1.18 11.56 -43.22
N ALA A 345 -0.15 11.50 -43.14
CA ALA A 345 -1.00 11.16 -44.28
C ALA A 345 -0.90 12.18 -45.41
N LEU A 346 -0.81 13.48 -45.08
CA LEU A 346 -0.62 14.54 -46.08
C LEU A 346 0.73 14.38 -46.79
N ASN A 347 1.81 14.15 -46.05
CA ASN A 347 3.15 13.96 -46.61
C ASN A 347 3.23 12.70 -47.48
N GLU A 348 2.61 11.59 -47.06
CA GLU A 348 2.53 10.37 -47.85
C GLU A 348 1.81 10.61 -49.18
N GLU A 349 0.68 11.32 -49.15
CA GLU A 349 -0.02 11.67 -50.37
C GLU A 349 0.83 12.58 -51.26
N MET A 350 1.44 13.64 -50.71
CA MET A 350 2.31 14.56 -51.44
C MET A 350 3.47 13.84 -52.15
N ASN A 351 4.09 12.86 -51.48
CA ASN A 351 5.20 12.09 -52.02
C ASN A 351 4.79 11.11 -53.12
N SER A 352 3.51 10.74 -53.18
CA SER A 352 2.96 9.83 -54.20
C SER A 352 2.61 10.53 -55.52
N LEU A 353 2.61 11.87 -55.53
CA LEU A 353 2.20 12.66 -56.69
C LEU A 353 3.22 12.59 -57.84
N GLY A 354 2.70 12.58 -59.07
CA GLY A 354 3.49 12.64 -60.29
C GLY A 354 3.89 14.06 -60.69
N THR A 355 4.22 14.24 -61.97
CA THR A 355 4.65 15.54 -62.54
C THR A 355 3.63 16.16 -63.49
N SER A 356 2.35 15.77 -63.40
CA SER A 356 1.29 16.35 -64.23
C SER A 356 0.81 17.70 -63.70
N ASN A 357 0.16 18.51 -64.55
CA ASN A 357 -0.48 19.76 -64.10
C ASN A 357 -1.56 19.52 -63.02
N ALA A 358 -2.20 18.34 -63.00
CA ALA A 358 -3.15 17.98 -61.95
C ALA A 358 -2.45 17.67 -60.62
N ASP A 359 -1.30 17.00 -60.68
CA ASP A 359 -0.47 16.69 -59.52
C ASP A 359 0.04 17.96 -58.85
N TYR A 360 0.53 18.94 -59.61
CA TYR A 360 0.95 20.23 -59.05
C TYR A 360 -0.19 20.96 -58.33
N LYS A 361 -1.41 20.96 -58.91
CA LYS A 361 -2.60 21.53 -58.24
C LYS A 361 -2.94 20.77 -56.96
N ARG A 362 -2.85 19.44 -56.96
CA ARG A 362 -3.10 18.63 -55.78
C ARG A 362 -2.06 18.89 -54.70
N PHE A 363 -0.79 19.01 -55.07
CA PHE A 363 0.30 19.36 -54.18
C PHE A 363 0.05 20.70 -53.47
N ASP A 364 -0.37 21.73 -54.21
CA ASP A 364 -0.70 23.04 -53.63
C ASP A 364 -1.85 22.96 -52.61
N ILE A 365 -2.87 22.13 -52.88
CA ILE A 365 -3.97 21.87 -51.95
C ILE A 365 -3.47 21.19 -50.67
N LEU A 366 -2.67 20.12 -50.80
CA LEU A 366 -2.11 19.38 -49.66
C LEU A 366 -1.17 20.27 -48.82
N LYS A 367 -0.36 21.11 -49.48
CA LYS A 367 0.46 22.12 -48.81
C LYS A 367 -0.39 23.07 -47.97
N LYS A 368 -1.51 23.56 -48.51
CA LYS A 368 -2.44 24.42 -47.75
C LYS A 368 -3.07 23.67 -46.57
N GLN A 369 -3.53 22.44 -46.77
CA GLN A 369 -4.10 21.61 -45.70
C GLN A 369 -3.10 21.37 -44.57
N LYS A 370 -1.83 21.14 -44.91
CA LYS A 370 -0.72 21.01 -43.95
C LYS A 370 -0.49 22.31 -43.16
N GLN A 371 -0.53 23.46 -43.83
CA GLN A 371 -0.43 24.76 -43.15
C GLN A 371 -1.62 25.03 -42.23
N ASP A 372 -2.84 24.66 -42.63
CA ASP A 372 -4.04 24.83 -41.81
C ASP A 372 -3.99 23.93 -40.57
N LEU A 373 -3.54 22.67 -40.73
CA LEU A 373 -3.27 21.75 -39.62
C LEU A 373 -2.25 22.33 -38.61
N TYR A 374 -1.18 22.96 -39.09
CA TYR A 374 -0.25 23.68 -38.22
C TYR A 374 -0.91 24.85 -37.48
N ARG A 375 -1.74 25.64 -38.17
CA ARG A 375 -2.48 26.75 -37.54
C ARG A 375 -3.44 26.25 -36.47
N ASP A 376 -4.08 25.11 -36.65
CA ASP A 376 -4.98 24.53 -35.66
C ASP A 376 -4.25 24.02 -34.40
N ALA A 377 -3.00 23.58 -34.54
CA ALA A 377 -2.19 23.10 -33.41
C ALA A 377 -1.57 24.24 -32.57
N ILE A 378 -1.25 25.39 -33.19
CA ILE A 378 -0.56 26.52 -32.54
C ILE A 378 -1.26 27.00 -31.25
N PRO A 379 -2.58 27.28 -31.21
CA PRO A 379 -3.23 27.81 -30.01
C PRO A 379 -3.09 26.88 -28.80
N TYR A 380 -3.10 25.57 -29.03
CA TYR A 380 -2.92 24.60 -27.95
C TYR A 380 -1.47 24.58 -27.45
N LEU A 381 -0.49 24.61 -28.35
CA LEU A 381 0.92 24.67 -27.95
C LEU A 381 1.27 25.98 -27.25
N GLU A 382 0.76 27.13 -27.75
CA GLU A 382 0.93 28.43 -27.10
C GLU A 382 0.29 28.42 -25.71
N GLY A 383 -0.95 27.95 -25.57
CA GLY A 383 -1.62 27.82 -24.27
C GLY A 383 -0.90 26.87 -23.29
N ALA A 384 -0.30 25.79 -23.79
CA ALA A 384 0.51 24.91 -22.96
C ALA A 384 1.78 25.60 -22.43
N LEU A 385 2.36 26.53 -23.20
CA LEU A 385 3.51 27.32 -22.79
C LEU A 385 3.16 28.49 -21.87
N GLU A 386 1.90 28.93 -21.82
CA GLU A 386 1.44 29.87 -20.78
C GLU A 386 1.50 29.24 -19.40
N SER A 387 1.12 27.97 -19.29
CA SER A 387 1.08 27.21 -18.03
C SER A 387 2.40 26.50 -17.70
N LYS A 388 3.13 26.02 -18.72
CA LYS A 388 4.46 25.39 -18.59
C LYS A 388 5.46 26.03 -19.54
N PRO A 389 6.00 27.23 -19.21
CA PRO A 389 6.90 27.97 -20.08
C PRO A 389 8.21 27.25 -20.42
N ASP A 390 8.60 26.28 -19.60
CA ASP A 390 9.81 25.46 -19.70
C ASP A 390 9.61 24.14 -20.46
N ASN A 391 8.42 23.91 -21.05
CA ASN A 391 8.19 22.71 -21.86
C ASN A 391 8.97 22.76 -23.18
N VAL A 392 10.16 22.15 -23.15
CA VAL A 392 11.11 22.12 -24.27
C VAL A 392 10.48 21.55 -25.55
N ASP A 393 9.68 20.50 -25.45
CA ASP A 393 9.09 19.83 -26.61
C ASP A 393 8.03 20.70 -27.30
N ALA A 394 7.20 21.40 -26.52
CA ALA A 394 6.23 22.36 -27.05
C ALA A 394 6.92 23.56 -27.72
N VAL A 395 7.98 24.11 -27.11
CA VAL A 395 8.79 25.19 -27.72
C VAL A 395 9.41 24.72 -29.03
N ARG A 396 10.02 23.53 -29.05
CA ARG A 396 10.66 22.96 -30.25
C ARG A 396 9.63 22.73 -31.37
N THR A 397 8.45 22.22 -31.03
CA THR A 397 7.37 21.97 -31.98
C THR A 397 6.85 23.28 -32.58
N LEU A 398 6.60 24.31 -31.76
CA LEU A 398 6.20 25.63 -32.25
C LEU A 398 7.26 26.26 -33.14
N MET A 399 8.54 26.17 -32.77
CA MET A 399 9.64 26.66 -33.60
C MET A 399 9.61 26.02 -35.00
N GLN A 400 9.46 24.70 -35.08
CA GLN A 400 9.40 23.97 -36.36
C GLN A 400 8.17 24.39 -37.18
N ILE A 401 7.00 24.49 -36.54
CA ILE A 401 5.77 24.94 -37.17
C ILE A 401 5.94 26.36 -37.74
N PHE A 402 6.46 27.30 -36.96
CA PHE A 402 6.66 28.67 -37.41
C PHE A 402 7.65 28.77 -38.57
N TYR A 403 8.71 27.95 -38.60
CA TYR A 403 9.58 27.88 -39.78
C TYR A 403 8.86 27.36 -41.02
N GLN A 404 7.97 26.37 -40.90
CA GLN A 404 7.19 25.86 -42.04
C GLN A 404 6.13 26.86 -42.53
N LEU A 405 5.73 27.80 -41.68
CA LEU A 405 4.77 28.85 -42.00
C LEU A 405 5.43 30.18 -42.41
N ASP A 406 6.76 30.24 -42.46
CA ASP A 406 7.53 31.47 -42.64
C ASP A 406 7.13 32.58 -41.63
N ASP A 407 6.78 32.18 -40.40
CA ASP A 407 6.35 33.08 -39.32
C ASP A 407 7.57 33.59 -38.53
N PRO A 408 7.74 34.92 -38.35
CA PRO A 408 8.88 35.48 -37.61
C PRO A 408 8.97 35.01 -36.15
N LYS A 409 7.88 34.52 -35.54
CA LYS A 409 7.89 33.90 -34.20
C LYS A 409 8.81 32.69 -34.10
N ALA A 410 9.25 32.11 -35.22
CA ALA A 410 10.23 31.02 -35.24
C ALA A 410 11.54 31.39 -34.53
N GLU A 411 12.05 32.62 -34.71
CA GLU A 411 13.29 33.06 -34.05
C GLU A 411 13.09 33.28 -32.55
N ASP A 412 11.91 33.73 -32.11
CA ASP A 412 11.57 33.85 -30.69
C ASP A 412 11.59 32.48 -30.02
N MET A 413 10.95 31.47 -30.62
CA MET A 413 10.94 30.10 -30.09
C MET A 413 12.34 29.48 -30.10
N LYS A 414 13.15 29.73 -31.14
CA LYS A 414 14.54 29.26 -31.20
C LYS A 414 15.42 29.86 -30.10
N ASN A 415 15.27 31.16 -29.83
CA ASN A 415 15.99 31.81 -28.74
C ASN A 415 15.55 31.26 -27.38
N LYS A 416 14.23 31.05 -27.19
CA LYS A 416 13.68 30.41 -25.99
C LYS A 416 14.22 28.99 -25.80
N LEU A 417 14.26 28.18 -26.87
CA LEU A 417 14.79 26.82 -26.83
C LEU A 417 16.26 26.80 -26.41
N LYS A 418 17.09 27.66 -27.00
CA LYS A 418 18.51 27.80 -26.62
C LYS A 418 18.69 28.18 -25.14
N ALA A 419 17.85 29.06 -24.60
CA ALA A 419 17.90 29.43 -23.20
C ALA A 419 17.56 28.26 -22.27
N LEU A 420 16.59 27.42 -22.67
CA LEU A 420 16.21 26.22 -21.91
C LEU A 420 17.26 25.11 -21.99
N GLU A 421 17.92 24.94 -23.15
CA GLU A 421 18.94 23.88 -23.36
C GLU A 421 20.35 24.30 -22.89
N GLY A 422 20.64 25.60 -22.83
CA GLY A 422 21.93 26.16 -22.44
C GLY A 422 22.10 26.47 -20.95
N GLY A 423 21.10 26.19 -20.11
CA GLY A 423 21.09 26.51 -18.68
C GLY A 423 21.68 25.43 -17.76
N ASN A 424 22.83 24.85 -18.13
CA ASN A 424 23.63 23.98 -17.24
C ASN A 424 24.77 24.74 -16.57
#